data_AF-A0A544UIS1-F1
#
_entry.id   AF-A0A544UIS1-F1
#
_cell.length_a   1.000
_cell.length_b   1.000
_cell.length_c   1.000
_cell.angle_alpha   90.00
_cell.angle_beta   90.00
_cell.angle_gamma   90.00
#
_symmetry.space_group_name_H-M   'P 1'
#
loop_
_entity.id
_entity.type
_entity.pdbx_description
1 polymer ?
#
loop_
_entity_poly.entity_id
_entity_poly.type
_entity_poly.pdbx_seq_one_letter_code
_entity_poly.pdbx_strand_id
1 'polypeptide(L)'
;MQLIDTVSEFGSSISPMYEALSIKVVSLSTADGPHLKDYPIEFELLTRTKIDVYTQEAITHILSIKGHIPGSISLGHQHESLFIIPQNVHIECNYKLLSINKKDMQRILMHAQPNLHYSEWLIDAIINANILVELKTNQNTFIEWPLGIKSAVISKLG
;
A
#
# COMPACT_ATOMS: atom_id res chain seq x y z
N MET A 1 17.49 -34.09 5.21
CA MET A 1 17.39 -32.62 5.05
C MET A 1 18.06 -32.01 6.27
N GLN A 2 19.22 -31.36 6.12
CA GLN A 2 19.68 -30.45 7.17
C GLN A 2 18.59 -29.38 7.31
N LEU A 3 18.15 -29.08 8.54
CA LEU A 3 17.20 -28.00 8.81
C LEU A 3 17.83 -26.70 8.31
N ILE A 4 17.58 -26.34 7.05
CA ILE A 4 17.76 -24.97 6.63
C ILE A 4 16.76 -24.17 7.46
N ASP A 5 17.25 -23.21 8.24
CA ASP A 5 16.38 -22.36 9.02
C ASP A 5 15.48 -21.60 8.05
N THR A 6 14.18 -21.85 8.10
CA THR A 6 13.15 -21.25 7.24
C THR A 6 13.30 -19.74 7.14
N VAL A 7 13.70 -19.09 8.24
CA VAL A 7 13.93 -17.65 8.32
C VAL A 7 15.09 -17.22 7.42
N SER A 8 16.19 -17.98 7.44
CA SER A 8 17.38 -17.73 6.61
C SER A 8 17.11 -18.00 5.13
N GLU A 9 16.37 -19.07 4.82
CA GLU A 9 15.97 -19.38 3.45
C GLU A 9 15.03 -18.32 2.88
N PHE A 10 14.03 -17.89 3.64
CA PHE A 10 13.13 -16.81 3.22
C PHE A 10 13.89 -15.49 3.04
N GLY A 11 14.82 -15.19 3.97
CA GLY A 11 15.67 -14.00 3.93
C GLY A 11 16.63 -13.97 2.73
N SER A 12 17.06 -15.13 2.22
CA SER A 12 17.98 -15.21 1.07
C SER A 12 17.27 -15.37 -0.28
N SER A 13 16.08 -15.98 -0.31
CA SER A 13 15.37 -16.30 -1.56
C SER A 13 14.23 -15.35 -1.91
N ILE A 14 13.52 -14.81 -0.91
CA ILE A 14 12.34 -13.96 -1.11
C ILE A 14 12.66 -12.52 -0.73
N SER A 15 13.06 -12.27 0.52
CA SER A 15 13.19 -10.91 1.07
C SER A 15 13.96 -9.90 0.19
N PRO A 16 15.08 -10.24 -0.45
CA PRO A 16 15.88 -9.27 -1.22
C PRO A 16 15.10 -8.64 -2.38
N MET A 17 14.17 -9.39 -3.00
CA MET A 17 13.32 -8.89 -4.09
C MET A 17 12.31 -7.84 -3.61
N TYR A 18 12.07 -7.74 -2.30
CA TYR A 18 11.06 -6.87 -1.68
C TYR A 18 11.66 -5.83 -0.73
N GLU A 19 12.99 -5.60 -0.76
CA GLU A 19 13.65 -4.60 0.09
C GLU A 19 13.33 -3.14 -0.28
N ALA A 20 12.88 -2.92 -1.52
CA ALA A 20 12.38 -1.63 -2.01
C ALA A 20 11.46 -1.88 -3.21
N LEU A 21 10.18 -2.16 -2.94
CA LEU A 21 9.20 -2.47 -3.97
C LEU A 21 8.17 -1.35 -4.10
N SER A 22 8.02 -0.83 -5.32
CA SER A 22 6.95 0.11 -5.65
C SER A 22 5.68 -0.62 -6.07
N ILE A 23 4.54 -0.22 -5.49
CA ILE A 23 3.23 -0.78 -5.79
C ILE A 23 2.29 0.37 -6.17
N LYS A 24 1.77 0.32 -7.40
CA LYS A 24 0.75 1.27 -7.84
C LYS A 24 -0.60 0.80 -7.36
N VAL A 25 -1.35 1.70 -6.75
CA VAL A 25 -2.71 1.46 -6.28
C VAL A 25 -3.66 2.47 -6.91
N VAL A 26 -4.86 2.00 -7.24
CA VAL A 26 -5.92 2.85 -7.77
C VAL A 26 -7.04 2.93 -6.75
N SER A 27 -7.41 4.14 -6.37
CA SER A 27 -8.60 4.45 -5.60
C SER A 27 -9.67 5.07 -6.51
N LEU A 28 -10.94 5.01 -6.11
CA LEU A 28 -12.03 5.72 -6.79
C LEU A 28 -12.57 6.80 -5.85
N SER A 29 -12.82 7.98 -6.40
CA SER A 29 -13.35 9.12 -5.64
C SER A 29 -14.39 9.86 -6.45
N THR A 30 -15.35 10.45 -5.75
CA THR A 30 -16.43 11.22 -6.38
C THR A 30 -15.98 12.66 -6.58
N ALA A 31 -16.02 13.13 -7.84
CA ALA A 31 -15.71 14.52 -8.16
C ALA A 31 -16.70 15.50 -7.56
N ASP A 32 -16.22 16.68 -7.21
CA ASP A 32 -17.07 17.82 -6.85
C ASP A 32 -17.72 18.47 -8.08
N GLY A 33 -19.01 18.81 -7.97
CA GLY A 33 -19.76 19.54 -9.00
C GLY A 33 -21.07 18.89 -9.48
N PRO A 34 -21.81 19.55 -10.41
CA PRO A 34 -23.17 19.17 -10.83
C PRO A 34 -23.22 17.86 -11.64
N HIS A 35 -22.07 17.35 -12.07
CA HIS A 35 -21.92 16.07 -12.74
C HIS A 35 -20.99 15.18 -11.92
N LEU A 36 -21.47 14.71 -10.76
CA LEU A 36 -20.82 13.73 -9.90
C LEU A 36 -20.44 12.50 -10.74
N LYS A 37 -19.19 12.45 -11.21
CA LYS A 37 -18.60 11.28 -11.87
C LYS A 37 -17.47 10.78 -10.98
N ASP A 38 -17.48 9.48 -10.72
CA ASP A 38 -16.34 8.84 -10.07
C ASP A 38 -15.14 8.88 -11.02
N TYR A 39 -13.96 9.20 -10.48
CA TYR A 39 -12.72 9.15 -11.23
C TYR A 39 -11.64 8.39 -10.46
N PRO A 40 -10.73 7.71 -11.17
CA PRO A 40 -9.62 7.01 -10.56
C PRO A 40 -8.56 8.00 -10.05
N ILE A 41 -8.03 7.71 -8.88
CA ILE A 41 -6.85 8.39 -8.32
C ILE A 41 -5.76 7.33 -8.15
N GLU A 42 -4.60 7.60 -8.74
CA GLU A 42 -3.45 6.70 -8.67
C GLU A 42 -2.50 7.16 -7.57
N PHE A 43 -2.08 6.21 -6.74
CA PHE A 43 -1.01 6.38 -5.77
C PHE A 43 0.08 5.33 -6.00
N GLU A 44 1.31 5.69 -5.69
CA GLU A 44 2.47 4.83 -5.67
C GLU A 44 2.89 4.64 -4.21
N LEU A 45 2.87 3.39 -3.75
CA LEU A 45 3.29 2.98 -2.41
C LEU A 45 4.68 2.37 -2.50
N LEU A 46 5.66 3.00 -1.85
CA LEU A 46 6.98 2.40 -1.67
C LEU A 46 6.94 1.49 -0.45
N THR A 47 7.25 0.22 -0.64
CA THR A 47 7.25 -0.81 0.40
C THR A 47 8.63 -1.39 0.63
N ARG A 48 8.84 -1.93 1.84
CA ARG A 48 10.04 -2.67 2.20
C ARG A 48 9.72 -3.83 3.13
N THR A 49 10.16 -5.01 2.74
CA THR A 49 10.19 -6.21 3.57
C THR A 49 11.55 -6.36 4.24
N LYS A 50 11.55 -6.64 5.54
CA LYS A 50 12.74 -7.02 6.31
C LYS A 50 12.45 -8.24 7.18
N ILE A 51 13.47 -9.05 7.40
CA ILE A 51 13.43 -10.13 8.38
C ILE A 51 13.83 -9.59 9.75
N ASP A 52 12.97 -9.79 10.74
CA ASP A 52 13.29 -9.63 12.13
C ASP A 52 13.74 -11.00 12.68
N VAL A 53 15.03 -11.10 12.97
CA VAL A 53 15.67 -12.34 13.45
C VAL A 53 15.26 -12.66 14.89
N TYR A 54 14.93 -11.64 15.69
CA TYR A 54 14.53 -11.84 17.08
C TYR A 54 13.11 -12.40 17.15
N THR A 55 12.19 -11.84 16.38
CA THR A 55 10.79 -12.31 16.35
C THR A 55 10.56 -13.47 15.36
N GLN A 56 11.54 -13.76 14.50
CA GLN A 56 11.42 -14.73 13.39
C GLN A 56 10.27 -14.41 12.44
N GLU A 57 10.07 -13.12 12.15
CA GLU A 57 9.04 -12.61 11.26
C GLU A 57 9.62 -11.87 10.05
N ALA A 58 8.94 -11.92 8.91
CA ALA A 58 9.17 -11.01 7.80
C ALA A 58 8.12 -9.90 7.89
N ILE A 59 8.56 -8.67 8.07
CA ILE A 59 7.68 -7.52 8.24
C ILE A 59 7.81 -6.61 7.02
N THR A 60 6.68 -6.36 6.37
CA THR A 60 6.57 -5.41 5.26
C THR A 60 6.01 -4.10 5.77
N HIS A 61 6.69 -3.00 5.47
CA HIS A 61 6.23 -1.66 5.77
C HIS A 61 5.95 -0.88 4.48
N ILE A 62 4.97 0.02 4.52
CA ILE A 62 4.88 1.14 3.57
C ILE A 62 5.76 2.25 4.13
N LEU A 63 6.71 2.69 3.31
CA LEU A 63 7.68 3.73 3.63
C LEU A 63 7.25 5.10 3.11
N SER A 64 6.60 5.15 1.95
CA SER A 64 6.03 6.39 1.45
C SER A 64 4.85 6.15 0.52
N ILE A 65 4.02 7.18 0.42
CA ILE A 65 2.84 7.25 -0.45
C ILE A 65 3.00 8.49 -1.31
N LYS A 66 2.97 8.32 -2.63
CA LYS A 66 3.02 9.41 -3.60
C LYS A 66 1.81 9.36 -4.51
N GLY A 67 1.28 10.50 -4.92
CA GLY A 67 0.16 10.52 -5.84
C GLY A 67 -0.24 11.93 -6.24
N HIS A 68 -1.23 12.01 -7.10
CA HIS A 68 -1.78 13.29 -7.54
C HIS A 68 -3.30 13.19 -7.56
N ILE A 69 -3.95 14.14 -6.89
CA ILE A 69 -5.39 14.32 -6.93
C ILE A 69 -5.69 15.32 -8.05
N PRO A 70 -6.22 14.88 -9.21
CA PRO A 70 -6.38 15.74 -10.38
C PRO A 70 -7.56 16.71 -10.32
N GLY A 71 -8.54 16.47 -9.44
CA GLY A 71 -9.76 17.25 -9.34
C GLY A 71 -10.18 17.47 -7.89
N SER A 72 -11.23 18.25 -7.68
CA SER A 72 -11.80 18.38 -6.35
C SER A 72 -12.58 17.11 -5.97
N ILE A 73 -12.51 16.70 -4.69
CA ILE A 73 -13.30 15.58 -4.15
C ILE A 73 -14.28 16.15 -3.15
N SER A 74 -15.59 15.93 -3.34
CA SER A 74 -16.60 16.35 -2.37
C SER A 74 -16.44 15.56 -1.07
N LEU A 75 -16.55 16.27 0.06
CA LEU A 75 -16.64 15.68 1.38
C LEU A 75 -18.10 15.85 1.86
N GLY A 76 -18.74 14.77 2.32
CA GLY A 76 -20.11 14.83 2.86
C GLY A 76 -21.24 14.91 1.83
N HIS A 77 -22.39 15.46 2.24
CA HIS A 77 -23.60 15.57 1.39
C HIS A 77 -23.58 16.83 0.50
N GLN A 78 -24.45 16.85 -0.53
CA GLN A 78 -24.52 17.81 -1.66
C GLN A 78 -24.64 19.33 -1.34
N HIS A 79 -24.48 19.75 -0.08
CA HIS A 79 -24.51 21.17 0.34
C HIS A 79 -23.33 21.56 1.23
N GLU A 80 -22.37 20.66 1.47
CA GLU A 80 -21.13 21.01 2.15
C GLU A 80 -20.22 21.77 1.17
N SER A 81 -19.81 22.96 1.58
CA SER A 81 -18.82 23.76 0.85
C SER A 81 -17.40 23.25 1.04
N LEU A 82 -17.20 22.14 1.78
CA LEU A 82 -15.91 21.56 2.05
C LEU A 82 -15.56 20.51 1.00
N PHE A 83 -14.44 20.71 0.31
CA PHE A 83 -13.92 19.74 -0.64
C PHE A 83 -12.40 19.65 -0.55
N ILE A 84 -11.87 18.48 -0.87
CA ILE A 84 -10.43 18.29 -1.09
C ILE A 84 -10.08 18.99 -2.40
N ILE A 85 -9.01 19.80 -2.38
CA ILE A 85 -8.52 20.48 -3.60
C ILE A 85 -7.57 19.58 -4.39
N PRO A 86 -7.41 19.82 -5.71
CA PRO A 86 -6.34 19.19 -6.48
C PRO A 86 -4.97 19.44 -5.84
N GLN A 87 -4.19 18.39 -5.66
CA GLN A 87 -2.90 18.47 -4.98
C GLN A 87 -2.00 17.28 -5.30
N ASN A 88 -0.69 17.51 -5.17
CA ASN A 88 0.28 16.41 -5.08
C ASN A 88 0.32 15.91 -3.64
N VAL A 89 0.31 14.59 -3.49
CA VAL A 89 0.42 13.91 -2.20
C VAL A 89 1.80 13.29 -2.14
N HIS A 90 2.55 13.59 -1.09
CA HIS A 90 3.78 12.89 -0.75
C HIS A 90 3.86 12.77 0.76
N ILE A 91 3.71 11.55 1.26
CA ILE A 91 3.73 11.21 2.68
C ILE A 91 4.86 10.22 2.91
N GLU A 92 5.79 10.57 3.78
CA GLU A 92 6.75 9.61 4.34
C GLU A 92 6.13 8.98 5.59
N CYS A 93 6.19 7.65 5.69
CA CYS A 93 5.57 6.91 6.78
C CYS A 93 6.36 5.63 7.12
N ASN A 94 5.91 4.91 8.14
CA ASN A 94 6.44 3.58 8.47
C ASN A 94 5.28 2.67 8.91
N TYR A 95 4.33 2.48 8.01
CA TYR A 95 3.11 1.73 8.29
C TYR A 95 3.38 0.23 8.16
N LYS A 96 3.25 -0.53 9.26
CA LYS A 96 3.35 -2.00 9.24
C LYS A 96 2.15 -2.58 8.49
N LEU A 97 2.43 -3.10 7.29
CA LEU A 97 1.42 -3.60 6.36
C LEU A 97 1.16 -5.09 6.52
N LEU A 98 2.23 -5.89 6.58
CA LEU A 98 2.15 -7.34 6.58
C LEU A 98 3.21 -7.91 7.52
N SER A 99 2.84 -8.89 8.33
CA SER A 99 3.73 -9.67 9.20
C SER A 99 3.58 -11.14 8.84
N ILE A 100 4.66 -11.78 8.41
CA ILE A 100 4.67 -13.21 8.09
C ILE A 100 5.53 -13.93 9.12
N ASN A 101 4.90 -14.82 9.89
CA ASN A 101 5.61 -15.67 10.85
C ASN A 101 6.31 -16.84 10.15
N LYS A 102 7.15 -17.57 10.89
CA LYS A 102 7.87 -18.74 10.39
C LYS A 102 7.00 -19.81 9.69
N LYS A 103 5.79 -20.08 10.17
CA LYS A 103 4.89 -21.07 9.58
C LYS A 103 4.41 -20.61 8.20
N ASP A 104 4.09 -19.34 8.06
CA ASP A 104 3.65 -18.76 6.80
C ASP A 104 4.83 -18.58 5.82
N MET A 105 6.03 -18.27 6.30
CA MET A 105 7.25 -18.34 5.49
C MET A 105 7.45 -19.74 4.89
N GLN A 106 7.30 -20.79 5.69
CA GLN A 106 7.43 -22.17 5.22
C GLN A 106 6.38 -22.48 4.15
N ARG A 107 5.13 -22.04 4.33
CA ARG A 107 4.06 -22.20 3.34
C ARG A 107 4.41 -21.54 2.01
N ILE A 108 4.93 -20.31 2.07
CA ILE A 108 5.37 -19.57 0.89
C ILE A 108 6.52 -20.30 0.18
N LEU A 109 7.54 -20.73 0.93
CA LEU A 109 8.71 -21.43 0.36
C LEU A 109 8.36 -22.78 -0.27
N MET A 110 7.34 -23.48 0.24
CA MET A 110 6.87 -24.74 -0.34
C MET A 110 5.99 -24.57 -1.58
N HIS A 111 5.58 -23.34 -1.92
CA HIS A 111 4.78 -23.08 -3.12
C HIS A 111 5.62 -23.28 -4.38
N ALA A 112 5.00 -23.70 -5.50
CA ALA A 112 5.72 -23.89 -6.77
C ALA A 112 6.34 -22.59 -7.30
N GLN A 113 5.75 -21.44 -6.93
CA GLN A 113 6.24 -20.11 -7.25
C GLN A 113 6.20 -19.23 -5.98
N PRO A 114 7.21 -19.31 -5.10
CA PRO A 114 7.20 -18.63 -3.80
C PRO A 114 7.11 -17.10 -3.91
N ASN A 115 7.84 -16.50 -4.85
CA ASN A 115 7.80 -15.06 -5.08
C ASN A 115 6.43 -14.58 -5.53
N LEU A 116 5.79 -15.29 -6.47
CA LEU A 116 4.44 -14.93 -6.91
C LEU A 116 3.45 -15.05 -5.75
N HIS A 117 3.55 -16.12 -4.97
CA HIS A 117 2.64 -16.33 -3.85
C HIS A 117 2.79 -15.26 -2.77
N TYR A 118 4.03 -14.85 -2.45
CA TYR A 118 4.26 -13.74 -1.54
C TYR A 118 3.76 -12.40 -2.11
N SER A 119 3.90 -12.17 -3.42
CA SER A 119 3.31 -11.01 -4.10
C SER A 119 1.79 -10.97 -3.95
N GLU A 120 1.10 -12.10 -4.08
CA GLU A 120 -0.36 -12.19 -3.90
C GLU A 120 -0.76 -11.78 -2.47
N TRP A 121 -0.05 -12.29 -1.46
CA TRP A 121 -0.29 -11.93 -0.06
C TRP A 121 -0.04 -10.44 0.20
N LEU A 122 1.01 -9.88 -0.40
CA LEU A 122 1.31 -8.46 -0.27
C LEU A 122 0.23 -7.58 -0.92
N ILE A 123 -0.23 -7.94 -2.12
CA ILE A 123 -1.29 -7.23 -2.82
C ILE A 123 -2.62 -7.31 -2.06
N ASP A 124 -2.97 -8.48 -1.54
CA ASP A 124 -4.16 -8.65 -0.71
C ASP A 124 -4.08 -7.81 0.58
N ALA A 125 -2.93 -7.78 1.25
CA ALA A 125 -2.71 -6.93 2.41
C ALA A 125 -2.90 -5.43 2.08
N ILE A 126 -2.44 -4.97 0.91
CA ILE A 126 -2.60 -3.57 0.47
C ILE A 126 -4.04 -3.23 0.19
N ILE A 127 -4.76 -4.08 -0.54
CA ILE A 127 -6.17 -3.85 -0.90
C ILE A 127 -7.03 -3.76 0.37
N ASN A 128 -6.69 -4.54 1.40
CA ASN A 128 -7.42 -4.57 2.67
C ASN A 128 -6.86 -3.60 3.74
N ALA A 129 -5.80 -2.83 3.43
CA ALA A 129 -5.21 -1.92 4.38
C ALA A 129 -6.08 -0.67 4.60
N ASN A 130 -6.25 -0.27 5.85
CA ASN A 130 -6.89 1.00 6.18
C ASN A 130 -5.82 2.11 6.22
N ILE A 131 -5.53 2.68 5.06
CA ILE A 131 -4.52 3.73 4.89
C ILE A 131 -5.22 5.08 4.89
N LEU A 132 -4.84 5.97 5.80
CA LEU A 132 -5.30 7.36 5.85
C LEU A 132 -4.22 8.28 5.27
N VAL A 133 -4.63 9.21 4.41
CA VAL A 133 -3.74 10.26 3.87
C VAL A 133 -4.24 11.62 4.32
N GLU A 134 -3.32 12.49 4.73
CA GLU A 134 -3.65 13.86 5.10
C GLU A 134 -3.75 14.72 3.84
N LEU A 135 -4.93 15.30 3.58
CA LEU A 135 -5.23 16.06 2.37
C LEU A 135 -5.70 17.46 2.69
N LYS A 136 -5.28 18.42 1.88
CA LYS A 136 -5.68 19.82 1.98
C LYS A 136 -7.10 20.04 1.44
N THR A 137 -7.86 20.89 2.14
CA THR A 137 -9.20 21.32 1.75
C THR A 137 -9.21 22.75 1.20
N ASN A 138 -10.34 23.15 0.62
CA ASN A 138 -10.58 24.52 0.15
C ASN A 138 -10.67 25.56 1.27
N GLN A 139 -10.85 25.13 2.53
CA GLN A 139 -10.83 26.00 3.71
C GLN A 139 -9.42 26.16 4.30
N ASN A 140 -8.39 25.72 3.58
CA ASN A 140 -7.00 25.74 4.04
C ASN A 140 -6.78 24.95 5.35
N THR A 141 -7.60 23.91 5.55
CA THR A 141 -7.44 22.92 6.61
C THR A 141 -6.94 21.60 6.02
N PHE A 142 -6.55 20.67 6.88
CA PHE A 142 -6.18 19.30 6.51
C PHE A 142 -7.21 18.30 7.06
N ILE A 143 -7.46 17.23 6.33
CA ILE A 143 -8.34 16.12 6.72
C ILE A 143 -7.65 14.78 6.49
N GLU A 144 -7.90 13.82 7.39
CA GLU A 144 -7.54 12.42 7.15
C GLU A 144 -8.57 11.79 6.21
N TRP A 145 -8.10 11.36 5.04
CA TRP A 145 -8.93 10.73 4.03
C TRP A 145 -8.54 9.26 3.81
N PRO A 146 -9.49 8.31 3.88
CA PRO A 146 -9.17 6.90 3.66
C PRO A 146 -8.94 6.59 2.18
N LEU A 147 -7.81 5.96 1.87
CA LEU A 147 -7.54 5.40 0.55
C LEU A 147 -8.37 4.13 0.35
N GLY A 148 -9.54 4.26 -0.29
CA GLY A 148 -10.31 3.10 -0.73
C GLY A 148 -9.66 2.42 -1.93
N ILE A 149 -8.75 1.47 -1.70
CA ILE A 149 -7.98 0.81 -2.76
C ILE A 149 -8.87 -0.19 -3.52
N LYS A 150 -9.00 0.00 -4.83
CA LYS A 150 -9.77 -0.87 -5.74
C LYS A 150 -8.91 -1.88 -6.47
N SER A 151 -7.66 -1.51 -6.75
CA SER A 151 -6.69 -2.41 -7.36
C SER A 151 -5.28 -2.02 -6.95
N ALA A 152 -4.38 -3.00 -6.93
CA ALA A 152 -2.96 -2.81 -6.65
C ALA A 152 -2.13 -3.68 -7.59
N VAL A 153 -1.04 -3.12 -8.12
CA VAL A 153 -0.14 -3.80 -9.06
C VAL A 153 1.31 -3.47 -8.69
N ILE A 154 2.12 -4.51 -8.56
CA ILE A 154 3.57 -4.35 -8.37
C ILE A 154 4.15 -3.69 -9.62
N SER A 155 4.73 -2.51 -9.45
CA SER A 155 5.41 -1.81 -10.53
C SER A 155 6.83 -2.35 -10.62
N LYS A 156 7.23 -2.83 -11.79
CA LYS A 156 8.65 -3.04 -12.05
C LYS A 156 9.35 -1.69 -11.92
N LEU A 157 10.34 -1.61 -11.05
CA LEU A 157 11.32 -0.53 -11.10
C LEU A 157 11.89 -0.54 -12.52
N GLY A 158 11.59 0.51 -13.29
CA GLY A 158 12.15 0.71 -14.63
C GLY A 158 13.64 1.00 -14.57
#